data_AF-A0A444WYI2-F1
#
_entry.id   AF-A0A444WYI2-F1
#
_cell.length_a   1.000
_cell.length_b   1.000
_cell.length_c   1.000
_cell.angle_alpha   90.00
_cell.angle_beta   90.00
_cell.angle_gamma   90.00
#
_symmetry.space_group_name_H-M   'P 1'
#
loop_
_entity.id
_entity.type
_entity.pdbx_description
1 polymer ?
#
loop_
_entity_poly.entity_id
_entity_poly.type
_entity_poly.pdbx_seq_one_letter_code
_entity_poly.pdbx_strand_id
1 'polypeptide(L)'
;MRYNRSASRDLSHQHDSNEDRRHRETKRTRNKHTIMGATPFTERILKAKLPKGFDKPTDMKYDGTNDPKEHLTAFEARMNLEGAADPVRCRAFPVTLAGLAIKWFNALPNGSITSFHDIS
;
A
#
# COMPACT_ATOMS: atom_id res chain seq x y z
N MET A 1 13.63 -62.85 -11.68
CA MET A 1 12.51 -61.88 -11.81
C MET A 1 12.68 -60.81 -10.75
N ARG A 2 12.69 -59.54 -11.19
CA ARG A 2 12.77 -58.32 -10.36
C ARG A 2 11.46 -58.15 -9.60
N TYR A 3 11.46 -57.65 -8.36
CA TYR A 3 10.56 -56.58 -7.89
C TYR A 3 11.12 -55.94 -6.61
N ASN A 4 11.58 -54.69 -6.73
CA ASN A 4 11.88 -53.80 -5.62
C ASN A 4 10.57 -53.22 -5.07
N ARG A 5 10.35 -53.27 -3.76
CA ARG A 5 9.24 -52.55 -3.12
C ARG A 5 9.70 -52.07 -1.74
N SER A 6 10.01 -50.78 -1.63
CA SER A 6 9.84 -49.94 -0.42
C SER A 6 10.46 -48.57 -0.64
N ALA A 7 9.70 -47.63 -1.20
CA ALA A 7 9.97 -46.21 -1.07
C ALA A 7 8.62 -45.50 -0.98
N SER A 8 8.02 -45.49 0.21
CA SER A 8 6.70 -44.87 0.42
C SER A 8 6.53 -44.31 1.83
N ARG A 9 7.61 -43.76 2.41
CA ARG A 9 7.55 -43.12 3.74
C ARG A 9 8.06 -41.68 3.78
N ASP A 10 8.42 -41.09 2.64
CA ASP A 10 9.06 -39.76 2.56
C ASP A 10 8.20 -38.75 1.76
N LEU A 11 6.89 -38.69 2.04
CA LEU A 11 6.01 -37.66 1.48
C LEU A 11 5.18 -36.95 2.56
N SER A 12 4.99 -37.58 3.72
CA SER A 12 4.23 -37.00 4.83
C SER A 12 5.00 -35.91 5.59
N HIS A 13 6.33 -36.02 5.71
CA HIS A 13 7.16 -35.04 6.41
C HIS A 13 7.37 -33.73 5.64
N GLN A 14 7.21 -33.75 4.33
CA GLN A 14 7.42 -32.58 3.48
C GLN A 14 6.18 -31.68 3.39
N HIS A 15 4.99 -32.24 3.62
CA HIS A 15 3.73 -31.47 3.59
C HIS A 15 3.58 -30.60 4.84
N ASP A 16 3.86 -31.18 6.02
CA ASP A 16 3.78 -30.50 7.32
C ASP A 16 4.73 -29.30 7.40
N SER A 17 5.97 -29.49 6.94
CA SER A 17 7.01 -28.45 6.91
C SER A 17 6.67 -27.26 6.00
N ASN A 18 5.94 -27.50 4.90
CA ASN A 18 5.54 -26.44 3.97
C ASN A 18 4.41 -25.59 4.55
N GLU A 19 3.45 -26.22 5.22
CA GLU A 19 2.31 -25.54 5.82
C GLU A 19 2.75 -24.66 7.00
N ASP A 20 3.68 -25.14 7.82
CA ASP A 20 4.30 -24.37 8.90
C ASP A 20 5.11 -23.17 8.37
N ARG A 21 5.82 -23.36 7.25
CA ARG A 21 6.55 -22.27 6.58
C ARG A 21 5.59 -21.22 6.03
N ARG A 22 4.46 -21.64 5.42
CA ARG A 22 3.40 -20.74 4.95
C ARG A 22 2.73 -20.01 6.11
N HIS A 23 2.48 -20.70 7.23
CA HIS A 23 1.91 -20.10 8.44
C HIS A 23 2.87 -19.09 9.08
N ARG A 24 4.18 -19.37 9.07
CA ARG A 24 5.21 -18.46 9.57
C ARG A 24 5.39 -17.25 8.66
N GLU A 25 5.26 -17.42 7.35
CA GLU A 25 5.32 -16.34 6.36
C GLU A 25 4.11 -15.42 6.46
N THR A 26 2.91 -15.97 6.59
CA THR A 26 1.67 -15.21 6.84
C THR A 26 1.65 -14.52 8.20
N LYS A 27 2.22 -15.12 9.26
CA LYS A 27 2.41 -14.44 10.56
C LYS A 27 3.45 -13.33 10.48
N ARG A 28 4.54 -13.52 9.71
CA ARG A 28 5.57 -12.48 9.49
C ARG A 28 5.04 -11.28 8.70
N THR A 29 4.19 -11.49 7.70
CA THR A 29 3.55 -10.39 6.96
C THR A 29 2.54 -9.66 7.84
N ARG A 30 1.73 -10.39 8.62
CA ARG A 30 0.77 -9.80 9.59
C ARG A 30 1.48 -8.93 10.64
N ASN A 31 2.59 -9.41 11.19
CA ASN A 31 3.31 -8.70 12.26
C ASN A 31 4.12 -7.49 11.74
N LYS A 32 4.59 -7.50 10.48
CA LYS A 32 5.19 -6.30 9.85
C LYS A 32 4.15 -5.21 9.61
N HIS A 33 2.92 -5.59 9.30
CA HIS A 33 1.79 -4.67 9.13
C HIS A 33 1.27 -4.08 10.45
N THR A 34 1.64 -4.62 11.61
CA THR A 34 1.12 -4.14 12.92
C THR A 34 1.90 -2.93 13.48
N ILE A 35 3.13 -2.66 13.02
CA ILE A 35 3.94 -1.54 13.54
C ILE A 35 3.64 -0.20 12.83
N MET A 36 3.12 -0.24 11.61
CA MET A 36 2.58 0.93 10.94
C MET A 36 1.07 0.91 11.16
N GLY A 37 0.50 1.92 11.84
CA GLY A 37 -0.94 1.98 12.12
C GLY A 37 -1.78 1.73 10.87
N ALA A 38 -3.03 1.29 11.04
CA ALA A 38 -3.92 0.95 9.92
C ALA A 38 -3.93 2.09 8.88
N THR A 39 -3.40 1.80 7.70
CA THR A 39 -3.22 2.77 6.62
C THR A 39 -3.56 2.11 5.30
N PRO A 40 -4.25 2.82 4.39
CA PRO A 40 -4.56 2.25 3.09
C PRO A 40 -3.31 2.12 2.20
N PHE A 41 -2.17 2.68 2.58
CA PHE A 41 -0.94 2.58 1.81
C PHE A 41 -0.23 1.23 1.96
N THR A 42 0.30 0.74 0.85
CA THR A 42 1.29 -0.35 0.87
C THR A 42 2.62 0.10 1.49
N GLU A 43 3.42 -0.87 1.96
CA GLU A 43 4.75 -0.62 2.52
C GLU A 43 5.69 0.11 1.53
N ARG A 44 5.53 -0.11 0.23
CA ARG A 44 6.26 0.62 -0.84
C ARG A 44 6.02 2.12 -0.75
N ILE A 45 4.76 2.53 -0.62
CA ILE A 45 4.39 3.94 -0.52
C ILE A 45 4.91 4.51 0.81
N LEU A 46 4.72 3.81 1.91
CA LEU A 46 5.13 4.27 3.24
C LEU A 46 6.65 4.50 3.35
N LYS A 47 7.45 3.65 2.69
CA LYS A 47 8.92 3.75 2.66
C LYS A 47 9.45 4.79 1.66
N ALA A 48 8.60 5.37 0.82
CA ALA A 48 9.03 6.35 -0.18
C ALA A 48 9.64 7.58 0.50
N LYS A 49 10.84 7.98 0.09
CA LYS A 49 11.47 9.19 0.61
C LYS A 49 10.89 10.42 -0.10
N LEU A 50 10.52 11.42 0.68
CA LEU A 50 10.17 12.73 0.13
C LEU A 50 11.44 13.40 -0.41
N PRO A 51 11.37 14.09 -1.57
CA PRO A 51 12.48 14.92 -2.05
C PRO A 51 12.90 15.95 -1.00
N LYS A 52 14.18 16.33 -1.00
CA LYS A 52 14.66 17.41 -0.14
C LYS A 52 13.97 18.71 -0.55
N GLY A 53 13.41 19.43 0.41
CA GLY A 53 12.69 20.67 0.15
C GLY A 53 11.31 20.49 -0.49
N PHE A 54 10.77 19.27 -0.53
CA PHE A 54 9.42 19.01 -1.05
C PHE A 54 8.39 19.86 -0.31
N ASP A 55 7.74 20.74 -1.05
CA ASP A 55 6.67 21.57 -0.53
C ASP A 55 5.35 20.81 -0.54
N LYS A 56 4.66 20.81 0.60
CA LYS A 56 3.45 20.02 0.80
C LYS A 56 2.26 20.80 0.24
N PRO A 57 1.32 20.15 -0.45
CA PRO A 57 0.16 20.81 -1.07
C PRO A 57 -0.93 21.14 -0.01
N THR A 58 -0.57 21.93 1.00
CA THR A 58 -1.47 22.30 2.12
C THR A 58 -2.47 23.40 1.76
N ASP A 59 -2.19 24.11 0.67
CA ASP A 59 -3.01 25.14 0.04
C ASP A 59 -4.15 24.53 -0.82
N MET A 60 -4.02 23.28 -1.25
CA MET A 60 -4.94 22.60 -2.17
C MET A 60 -6.04 21.83 -1.43
N LYS A 61 -6.86 22.46 -0.59
CA LYS A 61 -7.87 21.73 0.20
C LYS A 61 -9.06 21.25 -0.62
N TYR A 62 -9.46 20.00 -0.40
CA TYR A 62 -10.63 19.34 -0.98
C TYR A 62 -11.45 18.62 0.09
N ASP A 63 -12.66 19.10 0.35
CA ASP A 63 -13.57 18.56 1.34
C ASP A 63 -14.65 17.61 0.78
N GLY A 64 -14.74 17.52 -0.55
CA GLY A 64 -15.72 16.72 -1.28
C GLY A 64 -16.84 17.51 -1.96
N THR A 65 -16.86 18.85 -1.86
CA THR A 65 -17.95 19.67 -2.45
C THR A 65 -17.64 20.28 -3.80
N ASN A 66 -16.35 20.50 -4.10
CA ASN A 66 -15.90 21.05 -5.38
C ASN A 66 -15.73 19.93 -6.43
N ASP A 67 -15.48 20.27 -7.70
CA ASP A 67 -15.29 19.27 -8.75
C ASP A 67 -14.06 18.38 -8.45
N PRO A 68 -14.23 17.04 -8.27
CA PRO A 68 -13.10 16.14 -8.05
C PRO A 68 -12.08 16.18 -9.19
N LYS A 69 -12.52 16.38 -10.44
CA LYS A 69 -11.62 16.38 -11.61
C LYS A 69 -10.72 17.60 -11.64
N GLU A 70 -11.25 18.77 -11.29
CA GLU A 70 -10.48 20.00 -11.16
C GLU A 70 -9.41 19.86 -10.08
N HIS A 71 -9.79 19.32 -8.91
CA HIS A 71 -8.85 19.05 -7.80
C HIS A 71 -7.71 18.12 -8.22
N LEU A 72 -8.06 16.98 -8.85
CA LEU A 72 -7.07 16.01 -9.33
C LEU A 72 -6.13 16.62 -10.38
N THR A 73 -6.67 17.36 -11.34
CA THR A 73 -5.89 18.02 -12.39
C THR A 73 -4.88 19.00 -11.78
N ALA A 74 -5.34 19.84 -10.85
CA ALA A 74 -4.46 20.79 -10.15
C ALA A 74 -3.39 20.06 -9.34
N PHE A 75 -3.76 19.00 -8.62
CA PHE A 75 -2.84 18.22 -7.81
C PHE A 75 -1.76 17.55 -8.66
N GLU A 76 -2.14 16.95 -9.78
CA GLU A 76 -1.20 16.34 -10.73
C GLU A 76 -0.23 17.38 -11.30
N ALA A 77 -0.73 18.56 -11.70
CA ALA A 77 0.12 19.66 -12.17
C ALA A 77 1.14 20.07 -11.11
N ARG A 78 0.73 20.20 -9.84
CA ARG A 78 1.63 20.52 -8.73
C ARG A 78 2.68 19.44 -8.50
N MET A 79 2.26 18.17 -8.48
CA MET A 79 3.17 17.04 -8.28
C MET A 79 4.16 16.87 -9.44
N ASN A 80 3.75 17.18 -10.68
CA ASN A 80 4.64 17.21 -11.84
C ASN A 80 5.71 18.30 -11.70
N LEU A 81 5.34 19.50 -11.23
CA LEU A 81 6.27 20.60 -10.99
C LEU A 81 7.33 20.25 -9.93
N GLU A 82 6.93 19.55 -8.87
CA GLU A 82 7.83 19.07 -7.81
C GLU A 82 8.69 17.86 -8.24
N GLY A 83 8.49 17.33 -9.45
CA GLY A 83 9.15 16.09 -9.91
C GLY A 83 8.78 14.88 -9.05
N ALA A 84 7.59 14.88 -8.45
CA ALA A 84 7.16 13.86 -7.50
C ALA A 84 6.86 12.53 -8.20
N ALA A 85 7.57 11.49 -7.78
CA ALA A 85 7.29 10.11 -8.17
C ALA A 85 5.95 9.62 -7.61
N ASP A 86 5.35 8.61 -8.26
CA ASP A 86 4.05 8.03 -7.89
C ASP A 86 3.86 7.76 -6.37
N PRO A 87 4.83 7.13 -5.65
CA PRO A 87 4.69 6.92 -4.22
C PRO A 87 4.65 8.22 -3.39
N VAL A 88 5.33 9.27 -3.85
CA VAL A 88 5.30 10.60 -3.21
C VAL A 88 3.94 11.25 -3.42
N ARG A 89 3.35 11.14 -4.62
CA ARG A 89 1.99 11.61 -4.92
C ARG A 89 0.98 10.98 -3.99
N CYS A 90 1.05 9.65 -3.82
CA CYS A 90 0.20 8.92 -2.88
C CYS A 90 0.31 9.49 -1.46
N ARG A 91 1.53 9.74 -0.97
CA ARG A 91 1.74 10.28 0.38
C ARG A 91 1.28 11.73 0.53
N ALA A 92 1.34 12.52 -0.54
CA ALA A 92 0.97 13.93 -0.53
C ALA A 92 -0.55 14.13 -0.65
N PHE A 93 -1.25 13.24 -1.36
CA PHE A 93 -2.67 13.40 -1.64
C PHE A 93 -3.55 13.56 -0.38
N PRO A 94 -3.40 12.77 0.70
CA PRO A 94 -4.22 12.95 1.91
C PRO A 94 -4.06 14.31 2.59
N VAL A 95 -2.94 15.02 2.35
CA VAL A 95 -2.70 16.37 2.89
C VAL A 95 -3.68 17.38 2.28
N THR A 96 -4.18 17.10 1.07
CA THR A 96 -5.17 17.91 0.38
C THR A 96 -6.59 17.65 0.89
N LEU A 97 -6.85 16.50 1.53
CA LEU A 97 -8.20 16.10 1.87
C LEU A 97 -8.67 16.71 3.20
N ALA A 98 -9.93 17.13 3.21
CA ALA A 98 -10.62 17.66 4.37
C ALA A 98 -12.01 17.03 4.52
N GLY A 99 -12.71 17.35 5.61
CA GLY A 99 -14.14 17.04 5.75
C GLY A 99 -14.50 15.56 5.53
N LEU A 100 -15.39 15.30 4.59
CA LEU A 100 -15.85 13.95 4.26
C LEU A 100 -14.84 13.18 3.40
N ALA A 101 -14.04 13.88 2.59
CA ALA A 101 -13.05 13.25 1.72
C ALA A 101 -11.96 12.53 2.52
N ILE A 102 -11.42 13.14 3.59
CA ILE A 102 -10.42 12.48 4.44
C ILE A 102 -11.00 11.31 5.25
N LYS A 103 -12.29 11.37 5.61
CA LYS A 103 -12.98 10.26 6.29
C LYS A 103 -13.14 9.06 5.36
N TRP A 104 -13.53 9.30 4.11
CA TRP A 104 -13.57 8.27 3.06
C TRP A 104 -12.19 7.64 2.86
N PHE A 105 -11.14 8.47 2.73
CA PHE A 105 -9.77 7.99 2.54
C PHE A 105 -9.30 7.08 3.70
N ASN A 106 -9.58 7.47 4.94
CA ASN A 106 -9.21 6.69 6.13
C ASN A 106 -10.04 5.41 6.31
N ALA A 107 -11.18 5.29 5.63
CA ALA A 107 -12.03 4.09 5.66
C ALA A 107 -11.59 3.02 4.64
N LEU A 108 -10.61 3.33 3.78
CA LEU A 108 -10.09 2.39 2.80
C LEU A 108 -9.39 1.19 3.46
N PRO A 109 -9.47 -0.02 2.86
CA PRO A 109 -8.82 -1.21 3.42
C PRO A 109 -7.31 -1.04 3.55
N ASN A 110 -6.72 -1.64 4.58
CA ASN A 110 -5.28 -1.51 4.82
C ASN A 110 -4.46 -2.04 3.63
N GLY A 111 -3.56 -1.22 3.10
CA GLY A 111 -2.71 -1.57 1.96
C GLY A 111 -3.43 -1.69 0.61
N SER A 112 -4.66 -1.16 0.48
CA SER A 112 -5.39 -1.16 -0.79
C SER A 112 -4.78 -0.24 -1.86
N ILE A 113 -4.08 0.82 -1.45
CA ILE A 113 -3.44 1.78 -2.34
C ILE A 113 -2.03 1.30 -2.64
N THR A 114 -1.81 0.95 -3.91
CA THR A 114 -0.52 0.56 -4.45
C THR A 114 0.10 1.68 -5.28
N SER A 115 -0.71 2.50 -5.95
CA SER A 115 -0.28 3.61 -6.82
C SER A 115 -1.25 4.79 -6.73
N PHE A 116 -0.89 5.93 -7.33
CA PHE A 116 -1.75 7.11 -7.36
C PHE A 116 -3.04 6.85 -8.14
N HIS A 117 -3.01 5.93 -9.11
CA HIS A 117 -4.20 5.53 -9.86
C HIS A 117 -5.31 4.94 -8.97
N ASP A 118 -4.96 4.35 -7.83
CA ASP A 118 -5.94 3.74 -6.92
C ASP A 118 -6.77 4.79 -6.15
N ILE A 119 -6.42 6.07 -6.24
CA ILE A 119 -7.09 7.20 -5.55
C ILE A 119 -7.45 8.38 -6.48
N SER A 120 -7.15 8.28 -7.77
CA SER A 120 -7.46 9.26 -8.81
C SER A 120 -8.76 8.94 -9.54
#